data_AF-A0A0S8HQ80-F1
#
_entry.id   AF-A0A0S8HQ80-F1
#
_cell.length_a   1.000
_cell.length_b   1.000
_cell.length_c   1.000
_cell.angle_alpha   90.00
_cell.angle_beta   90.00
_cell.angle_gamma   90.00
#
_symmetry.space_group_name_H-M   'P 1'
#
loop_
_entity.id
_entity.type
_entity.pdbx_description
1 polymer ?
#
loop_
_entity_poly.entity_id
_entity_poly.type
_entity_poly.pdbx_seq_one_letter_code
_entity_poly.pdbx_strand_id
1 'polypeptide(L)'
;MLSGLNPIKTVIQYLSLVLIFLVILSGCVSKNNEIATIEVRNTASVDIPDAIIRIADTGILDKINSTSGTSINVRSDTIHPMQLIREKDTIIELLFLCELKANEGKFFTISKTDQQVNFKRRTQAEISIKKGGEWQGRLYQGGLFENIEFLRVPDEHTDHSSYIRYEGPGWESDLVGYRFYLDWRNAIDIFGKKVDTMVLQNVGQDEFDSYHEMSDWGVDILNVGESLGMGSIGYWHENKAERVAVTDSIFCEISYSGILESKIKTTYFGWQISDYRTDLISRLSIQAGSRLTMHQLEISSEMDNLCTGIVKHPDAELIQPESPTGEWIWFASWGRQTLQDDLSGMAVIYRQDDLIKLAEDELNHVVVLNPSDNTLTYYFLAAWELEPGGIRSKEEFVAYLNEQAEILNHEPIVK
;
A
#
# COMPACT_ATOMS: atom_id res chain seq x y z
N MET A 1 -77.49 47.67 -22.39
CA MET A 1 -77.55 46.55 -21.43
C MET A 1 -76.25 45.77 -21.56
N LEU A 2 -75.52 45.63 -20.44
CA LEU A 2 -74.58 44.57 -20.00
C LEU A 2 -73.97 43.68 -21.12
N SER A 3 -72.70 43.30 -21.18
CA SER A 3 -71.54 43.32 -20.27
C SER A 3 -70.47 42.47 -20.97
N GLY A 4 -69.19 42.85 -20.95
CA GLY A 4 -68.18 41.95 -20.38
C GLY A 4 -66.93 41.70 -21.25
N LEU A 5 -65.77 42.10 -20.69
CA LEU A 5 -64.51 41.35 -20.59
C LEU A 5 -63.72 40.96 -21.87
N ASN A 6 -62.77 41.84 -22.24
CA ASN A 6 -61.30 41.68 -22.34
C ASN A 6 -60.63 40.26 -22.22
N PRO A 7 -59.33 40.04 -22.60
CA PRO A 7 -58.56 40.49 -23.78
C PRO A 7 -57.32 39.59 -24.18
N ILE A 8 -56.45 40.08 -25.10
CA ILE A 8 -54.99 39.83 -25.27
C ILE A 8 -54.51 38.46 -25.81
N LYS A 9 -53.70 38.47 -26.90
CA LYS A 9 -52.27 38.06 -26.89
C LYS A 9 -51.55 38.35 -28.22
N THR A 10 -50.76 39.42 -28.18
CA THR A 10 -49.68 39.79 -29.10
C THR A 10 -48.48 38.87 -28.88
N VAL A 11 -47.90 38.33 -29.96
CA VAL A 11 -46.62 37.59 -29.93
C VAL A 11 -45.50 38.59 -30.27
N ILE A 12 -44.63 38.89 -29.30
CA ILE A 12 -43.36 39.59 -29.52
C ILE A 12 -42.24 38.62 -29.10
N GLN A 13 -41.37 38.31 -30.06
CA GLN A 13 -40.13 37.57 -29.87
C GLN A 13 -39.16 38.39 -29.02
N TYR A 14 -38.60 37.78 -27.97
CA TYR A 14 -37.35 38.25 -27.35
C TYR A 14 -36.30 37.15 -27.52
N LEU A 15 -35.23 37.47 -28.25
CA LEU A 15 -33.96 36.76 -28.19
C LEU A 15 -33.38 36.92 -26.78
N SER A 16 -33.08 35.82 -26.10
CA SER A 16 -32.19 35.80 -24.95
C SER A 16 -30.87 35.14 -25.36
N LEU A 17 -29.87 35.99 -25.58
CA LEU A 17 -28.47 35.59 -25.77
C LEU A 17 -27.90 35.28 -24.37
N VAL A 18 -27.75 34.01 -24.02
CA VAL A 18 -27.05 33.59 -22.80
C VAL A 18 -25.57 33.48 -23.14
N LEU A 19 -24.80 34.50 -22.76
CA LEU A 19 -23.34 34.50 -22.83
C LEU A 19 -22.83 33.78 -21.56
N ILE A 20 -22.46 32.50 -21.68
CA ILE A 20 -21.79 31.77 -20.60
C ILE A 20 -20.34 32.28 -20.53
N PHE A 21 -20.05 33.04 -19.48
CA PHE A 21 -18.69 33.46 -19.14
C PHE A 21 -17.97 32.28 -18.49
N LEU A 22 -17.21 31.51 -19.28
CA LEU A 22 -16.29 30.52 -18.74
C LEU A 22 -15.04 31.28 -18.23
N VAL A 23 -15.03 31.60 -16.93
CA VAL A 23 -13.85 32.16 -16.28
C VAL A 23 -12.85 31.02 -16.09
N ILE A 24 -11.91 30.88 -17.01
CA ILE A 24 -10.69 30.09 -16.81
C ILE A 24 -9.79 30.92 -15.89
N LEU A 25 -9.84 30.62 -14.59
CA LEU A 25 -8.84 31.08 -13.62
C LEU A 25 -7.53 30.33 -13.90
N SER A 26 -6.81 30.73 -14.95
CA SER A 26 -5.38 30.44 -15.04
C SER A 26 -4.70 31.20 -13.91
N GLY A 27 -4.50 30.54 -12.77
CA GLY A 27 -3.72 31.06 -11.66
C GLY A 27 -2.29 31.31 -12.13
N CYS A 28 -2.02 32.52 -12.58
CA CYS A 28 -0.69 32.95 -13.00
C CYS A 28 0.23 32.86 -11.77
N VAL A 29 1.12 31.87 -11.75
CA VAL A 29 2.15 31.76 -10.71
C VAL A 29 3.05 32.97 -10.87
N SER A 30 3.14 33.83 -9.86
CA SER A 30 4.18 34.85 -9.88
C SER A 30 5.53 34.10 -9.91
N LYS A 31 6.39 34.42 -10.89
CA LYS A 31 7.73 33.80 -11.03
C LYS A 31 8.58 33.81 -9.75
N ASN A 32 8.23 34.67 -8.78
CA ASN A 32 8.91 34.76 -7.49
C ASN A 32 8.61 33.60 -6.53
N ASN A 33 7.56 32.80 -6.76
CA ASN A 33 7.16 31.69 -5.89
C ASN A 33 7.54 30.31 -6.44
N GLU A 34 8.13 30.25 -7.63
CA GLU A 34 8.54 29.00 -8.26
C GLU A 34 9.83 28.46 -7.61
N ILE A 35 9.85 27.17 -7.27
CA ILE A 35 11.01 26.48 -6.70
C ILE A 35 11.76 25.71 -7.79
N ALA A 36 11.00 24.95 -8.57
CA ALA A 36 11.49 24.13 -9.67
C ALA A 36 10.35 23.82 -10.65
N THR A 37 10.72 23.57 -11.90
CA THR A 37 9.91 22.86 -12.88
C THR A 37 10.63 21.58 -13.24
N ILE A 38 9.91 20.46 -13.19
CA ILE A 38 10.41 19.12 -13.49
C ILE A 38 9.63 18.55 -14.67
N GLU A 39 10.28 17.68 -15.44
CA GLU A 39 9.58 16.82 -16.39
C GLU A 39 9.49 15.41 -15.83
N VAL A 40 8.29 14.86 -15.74
CA VAL A 40 8.08 13.44 -15.43
C VAL A 40 7.74 12.71 -16.71
N ARG A 41 8.43 11.60 -16.97
CA ARG A 41 8.19 10.75 -18.14
C ARG A 41 7.79 9.36 -17.70
N ASN A 42 6.62 8.92 -18.15
CA ASN A 42 6.27 7.51 -18.12
C ASN A 42 6.99 6.80 -19.27
N THR A 43 7.88 5.88 -18.95
CA THR A 43 8.60 5.07 -19.93
C THR A 43 7.93 3.74 -20.23
N ALA A 44 6.89 3.38 -19.46
CA ALA A 44 6.10 2.19 -19.68
C ALA A 44 5.19 2.35 -20.91
N SER A 45 4.88 1.21 -21.52
CA SER A 45 3.93 1.13 -22.63
C SER A 45 2.45 1.14 -22.20
N VAL A 46 2.18 1.29 -20.91
CA VAL A 46 0.84 1.31 -20.30
C VAL A 46 0.57 2.63 -19.57
N ASP A 47 -0.72 2.96 -19.42
CA ASP A 47 -1.17 4.10 -18.62
C ASP A 47 -0.92 3.83 -17.12
N ILE A 48 -0.54 4.86 -16.37
CA ILE A 48 -0.38 4.83 -14.91
C ILE A 48 -1.37 5.85 -14.32
N PRO A 49 -2.58 5.42 -13.92
CA PRO A 49 -3.62 6.34 -13.44
C PRO A 49 -3.24 7.02 -12.12
N ASP A 50 -2.51 6.30 -11.26
CA ASP A 50 -2.09 6.75 -9.93
C ASP A 50 -0.56 6.65 -9.78
N ALA A 51 0.19 7.42 -10.59
CA ALA A 51 1.65 7.48 -10.49
C ALA A 51 2.08 8.28 -9.25
N ILE A 52 2.79 7.64 -8.32
CA ILE A 52 3.49 8.32 -7.23
C ILE A 52 4.89 8.71 -7.68
N ILE A 53 5.13 10.01 -7.78
CA ILE A 53 6.43 10.56 -8.18
C ILE A 53 7.20 10.99 -6.93
N ARG A 54 8.39 10.42 -6.76
CA ARG A 54 9.30 10.72 -5.65
C ARG A 54 10.39 11.72 -6.08
N ILE A 55 10.53 12.80 -5.33
CA ILE A 55 11.56 13.82 -5.50
C ILE A 55 12.48 13.79 -4.28
N ALA A 56 13.71 13.31 -4.48
CA ALA A 56 14.79 13.30 -3.50
C ALA A 56 15.97 14.22 -3.89
N ASP A 57 15.80 15.03 -4.94
CA ASP A 57 16.85 15.96 -5.40
C ASP A 57 17.16 17.01 -4.34
N THR A 58 18.39 17.03 -3.85
CA THR A 58 18.81 17.90 -2.75
C THR A 58 18.70 19.38 -3.11
N GLY A 59 18.91 19.75 -4.37
CA GLY A 59 18.78 21.14 -4.82
C GLY A 59 17.34 21.66 -4.78
N ILE A 60 16.35 20.81 -5.07
CA ILE A 60 14.93 21.12 -4.90
C ILE A 60 14.57 21.14 -3.41
N LEU A 61 14.99 20.12 -2.66
CA LEU A 61 14.64 19.97 -1.25
C LEU A 61 15.23 21.07 -0.36
N ASP A 62 16.46 21.53 -0.62
CA ASP A 62 17.08 22.66 0.08
C ASP A 62 16.31 23.96 -0.13
N LYS A 63 15.80 24.19 -1.35
CA LYS A 63 14.93 25.34 -1.64
C LYS A 63 13.59 25.23 -0.92
N ILE A 64 13.03 24.03 -0.81
CA ILE A 64 11.82 23.78 -0.03
C ILE A 64 12.09 24.04 1.46
N ASN A 65 13.12 23.45 2.05
CA ASN A 65 13.49 23.56 3.46
C ASN A 65 13.86 25.00 3.88
N SER A 66 14.47 25.78 2.98
CA SER A 66 14.75 27.21 3.21
C SER A 66 13.50 28.10 3.18
N THR A 67 12.33 27.53 2.90
CA THR A 67 11.07 28.25 2.85
C THR A 67 10.30 28.09 4.16
N SER A 68 10.77 28.78 5.20
CA SER A 68 10.09 28.78 6.50
C SER A 68 8.72 29.44 6.41
N GLY A 69 7.67 28.74 6.85
CA GLY A 69 6.34 29.31 7.09
C GLY A 69 5.41 29.42 5.87
N THR A 70 5.78 28.91 4.70
CA THR A 70 4.86 28.82 3.55
C THR A 70 4.59 27.37 3.17
N SER A 71 3.39 27.08 2.69
CA SER A 71 3.04 25.77 2.15
C SER A 71 3.69 25.55 0.78
N ILE A 72 3.77 24.29 0.35
CA ILE A 72 4.26 23.88 -0.97
C ILE A 72 3.09 23.25 -1.72
N ASN A 73 2.99 23.52 -3.02
CA ASN A 73 2.11 22.80 -3.94
C ASN A 73 2.89 22.34 -5.18
N VAL A 74 2.48 21.19 -5.72
CA VAL A 74 2.86 20.69 -7.04
C VAL A 74 1.69 20.94 -7.99
N ARG A 75 1.96 21.51 -9.17
CA ARG A 75 0.93 21.83 -10.16
C ARG A 75 1.32 21.45 -11.58
N SER A 76 0.35 21.03 -12.37
CA SER A 76 0.39 21.18 -13.84
C SER A 76 -0.68 22.23 -14.22
N ASP A 77 -1.78 21.81 -14.85
CA ASP A 77 -2.99 22.61 -15.04
C ASP A 77 -3.83 22.70 -13.75
N THR A 78 -3.67 21.70 -12.87
CA THR A 78 -4.33 21.58 -11.56
C THR A 78 -3.30 21.39 -10.46
N ILE A 79 -3.72 21.58 -9.21
CA ILE A 79 -2.92 21.22 -8.03
C ILE A 79 -3.04 19.71 -7.81
N HIS A 80 -1.91 19.04 -7.58
CA HIS A 80 -1.82 17.60 -7.39
C HIS A 80 -1.70 17.24 -5.90
N PRO A 81 -2.31 16.12 -5.45
CA PRO A 81 -2.06 15.58 -4.13
C PRO A 81 -0.58 15.37 -3.88
N MET A 82 -0.09 15.79 -2.72
CA MET A 82 1.31 15.70 -2.38
C MET A 82 1.55 15.42 -0.90
N GLN A 83 2.68 14.81 -0.61
CA GLN A 83 3.14 14.45 0.72
C GLN A 83 4.60 14.85 0.87
N LEU A 84 4.95 15.41 2.03
CA LEU A 84 6.33 15.72 2.39
C LEU A 84 6.79 14.70 3.43
N ILE A 85 7.87 13.99 3.15
CA ILE A 85 8.51 13.06 4.09
C ILE A 85 9.62 13.82 4.81
N ARG A 86 9.68 13.66 6.14
CA ARG A 86 10.58 14.42 6.99
C ARG A 86 11.40 13.50 7.87
N GLU A 87 12.65 13.88 8.07
CA GLU A 87 13.46 13.46 9.21
C GLU A 87 13.56 14.64 10.17
N LYS A 88 12.95 14.50 11.36
CA LYS A 88 12.76 15.61 12.30
C LYS A 88 12.08 16.78 11.58
N ASP A 89 12.74 17.93 11.48
CA ASP A 89 12.21 19.14 10.84
C ASP A 89 12.60 19.25 9.36
N THR A 90 13.50 18.41 8.87
CA THR A 90 14.04 18.48 7.50
C THR A 90 13.21 17.63 6.55
N ILE A 91 12.73 18.22 5.47
CA ILE A 91 12.10 17.48 4.38
C ILE A 91 13.19 16.76 3.60
N ILE A 92 13.10 15.44 3.56
CA ILE A 92 14.04 14.58 2.86
C ILE A 92 13.48 14.06 1.54
N GLU A 93 12.15 14.06 1.37
CA GLU A 93 11.51 13.69 0.12
C GLU A 93 10.18 14.42 -0.07
N LEU A 94 9.84 14.67 -1.32
CA LEU A 94 8.50 15.11 -1.74
C LEU A 94 7.89 14.03 -2.63
N LEU A 95 6.67 13.62 -2.30
CA LEU A 95 5.84 12.77 -3.14
C LEU A 95 4.70 13.59 -3.73
N PHE A 96 4.33 13.30 -4.97
CA PHE A 96 3.05 13.75 -5.51
C PHE A 96 2.43 12.69 -6.40
N LEU A 97 1.10 12.73 -6.48
CA LEU A 97 0.29 11.81 -7.26
C LEU A 97 -0.12 12.48 -8.56
N CYS A 98 0.05 11.81 -9.69
CA CYS A 98 -0.47 12.25 -10.97
C CYS A 98 -0.89 11.09 -11.86
N GLU A 99 -1.71 11.38 -12.86
CA GLU A 99 -1.95 10.47 -13.98
C GLU A 99 -0.88 10.67 -15.04
N LEU A 100 -0.32 9.54 -15.53
CA LEU A 100 0.58 9.49 -16.66
C LEU A 100 0.09 8.54 -17.76
N LYS A 101 -0.08 9.02 -18.99
CA LYS A 101 -0.35 8.18 -20.17
C LYS A 101 0.88 7.39 -20.61
N ALA A 102 0.65 6.27 -21.31
CA ALA A 102 1.72 5.46 -21.89
C ALA A 102 2.70 6.32 -22.70
N ASN A 103 4.00 6.15 -22.43
CA ASN A 103 5.10 6.87 -23.09
C ASN A 103 5.05 8.42 -23.01
N GLU A 104 4.23 9.01 -22.14
CA GLU A 104 4.08 10.46 -22.10
C GLU A 104 5.17 11.17 -21.28
N GLY A 105 5.42 12.44 -21.61
CA GLY A 105 6.18 13.37 -20.79
C GLY A 105 5.30 14.54 -20.37
N LYS A 106 5.34 14.89 -19.09
CA LYS A 106 4.48 15.92 -18.49
C LYS A 106 5.27 16.81 -17.55
N PHE A 107 5.06 18.12 -17.66
CA PHE A 107 5.73 19.10 -16.81
C PHE A 107 4.93 19.41 -15.55
N PHE A 108 5.64 19.54 -14.44
CA PHE A 108 5.09 19.93 -13.15
C PHE A 108 5.92 21.06 -12.55
N THR A 109 5.24 22.00 -11.92
CA THR A 109 5.87 23.12 -11.21
C THR A 109 5.68 22.95 -9.70
N ILE A 110 6.80 22.96 -8.98
CA ILE A 110 6.85 22.98 -7.52
C ILE A 110 6.99 24.44 -7.10
N SER A 111 6.15 24.88 -6.16
CA SER A 111 6.05 26.29 -5.82
C SER A 111 5.59 26.54 -4.39
N LYS A 112 6.00 27.69 -3.86
CA LYS A 112 5.54 28.24 -2.60
C LYS A 112 4.11 28.74 -2.73
N THR A 113 3.32 28.56 -1.69
CA THR A 113 1.93 29.00 -1.62
C THR A 113 1.54 29.36 -0.20
N ASP A 114 0.70 30.39 -0.07
CA ASP A 114 0.07 30.74 1.20
C ASP A 114 -1.21 29.91 1.46
N GLN A 115 -1.69 29.21 0.43
CA GLN A 115 -2.86 28.35 0.52
C GLN A 115 -2.45 26.91 0.84
N GLN A 116 -2.84 26.44 2.01
CA GLN A 116 -2.78 25.03 2.36
C GLN A 116 -3.94 24.27 1.68
N VAL A 117 -3.62 23.20 0.98
CA VAL A 117 -4.61 22.31 0.35
C VAL A 117 -4.62 21.00 1.12
N ASN A 118 -5.80 20.59 1.58
CA ASN A 118 -5.98 19.30 2.23
C ASN A 118 -6.39 18.27 1.18
N PHE A 119 -5.60 17.20 1.06
CA PHE A 119 -5.88 16.10 0.15
C PHE A 119 -6.51 14.92 0.90
N LYS A 120 -7.34 14.13 0.20
CA LYS A 120 -7.90 12.88 0.74
C LYS A 120 -6.73 11.94 1.05
N ARG A 121 -6.73 11.37 2.26
CA ARG A 121 -5.83 10.27 2.63
C ARG A 121 -6.22 9.02 1.83
N ARG A 122 -5.26 8.42 1.14
CA ARG A 122 -5.42 7.19 0.34
C ARG A 122 -4.53 6.04 0.82
N THR A 123 -3.72 6.26 1.85
CA THR A 123 -2.98 5.20 2.55
C THR A 123 -3.03 5.39 4.05
N GLN A 124 -2.83 4.30 4.77
CA GLN A 124 -2.67 4.33 6.22
C GLN A 124 -1.81 3.16 6.66
N ALA A 125 -0.98 3.38 7.68
CA ALA A 125 -0.40 2.33 8.51
C ALA A 125 -0.63 2.68 9.98
N GLU A 126 -0.77 1.65 10.82
CA GLU A 126 -1.03 1.81 12.24
C GLU A 126 -0.68 0.57 13.05
N ILE A 127 -0.48 0.78 14.34
CA ILE A 127 -0.43 -0.26 15.36
C ILE A 127 -1.07 0.31 16.62
N SER A 128 -1.86 -0.50 17.32
CA SER A 128 -2.45 -0.09 18.58
C SER A 128 -2.37 -1.18 19.64
N ILE A 129 -2.24 -0.75 20.89
CA ILE A 129 -2.15 -1.62 22.06
C ILE A 129 -3.24 -1.24 23.06
N LYS A 130 -3.69 -2.20 23.87
CA LYS A 130 -4.54 -1.87 25.02
C LYS A 130 -3.73 -1.13 26.08
N LYS A 131 -4.25 0.00 26.55
CA LYS A 131 -3.74 0.72 27.73
C LYS A 131 -4.73 0.67 28.88
N GLY A 132 -4.20 0.58 30.10
CA GLY A 132 -5.00 0.52 31.33
C GLY A 132 -5.55 -0.87 31.68
N GLY A 133 -5.06 -1.93 31.02
CA GLY A 133 -5.30 -3.31 31.42
C GLY A 133 -4.10 -3.92 32.15
N GLU A 134 -4.10 -5.24 32.31
CA GLU A 134 -3.03 -5.99 32.98
C GLU A 134 -2.79 -7.36 32.33
N TRP A 135 -1.55 -7.84 32.41
CA TRP A 135 -1.19 -9.19 32.01
C TRP A 135 -1.59 -10.21 33.09
N GLN A 136 -2.29 -11.26 32.65
CA GLN A 136 -2.58 -12.46 33.44
C GLN A 136 -2.01 -13.67 32.71
N GLY A 137 -0.73 -13.95 32.96
CA GLY A 137 0.05 -14.87 32.13
C GLY A 137 0.17 -14.33 30.72
N ARG A 138 -0.26 -15.11 29.72
CA ARG A 138 -0.20 -14.72 28.29
C ARG A 138 -1.38 -13.87 27.80
N LEU A 139 -2.38 -13.60 28.64
CA LEU A 139 -3.59 -12.85 28.26
C LEU A 139 -3.56 -11.46 28.86
N TYR A 140 -3.87 -10.44 28.06
CA TYR A 140 -4.03 -9.07 28.50
C TYR A 140 -5.51 -8.73 28.71
N GLN A 141 -5.90 -8.42 29.95
CA GLN A 141 -7.29 -8.17 30.33
C GLN A 141 -7.56 -6.70 30.62
N GLY A 142 -8.74 -6.22 30.19
CA GLY A 142 -9.15 -4.83 30.33
C GLY A 142 -8.40 -3.88 29.38
N GLY A 143 -8.54 -2.59 29.64
CA GLY A 143 -7.93 -1.52 28.84
C GLY A 143 -8.66 -1.19 27.53
N LEU A 144 -8.21 -0.13 26.88
CA LEU A 144 -8.72 0.37 25.59
C LEU A 144 -7.58 0.51 24.59
N PHE A 145 -7.87 0.23 23.32
CA PHE A 145 -6.87 0.38 22.27
C PHE A 145 -6.49 1.85 22.06
N GLU A 146 -5.18 2.10 22.01
CA GLU A 146 -4.60 3.39 21.65
C GLU A 146 -3.51 3.18 20.60
N ASN A 147 -3.55 3.99 19.55
CA ASN A 147 -2.52 3.98 18.51
C ASN A 147 -1.19 4.47 19.08
N ILE A 148 -0.13 3.79 18.69
CA ILE A 148 1.26 4.13 19.02
C ILE A 148 2.09 4.12 17.74
N GLU A 149 3.24 4.80 17.75
CA GLU A 149 4.14 4.83 16.59
C GLU A 149 5.27 3.80 16.71
N PHE A 150 5.57 3.33 17.92
CA PHE A 150 6.65 2.40 18.20
C PHE A 150 6.26 1.42 19.29
N LEU A 151 6.54 0.14 19.05
CA LEU A 151 6.30 -0.96 19.98
C LEU A 151 7.53 -1.86 20.08
N ARG A 152 8.11 -1.99 21.27
CA ARG A 152 8.83 -3.22 21.63
C ARG A 152 7.77 -4.25 22.01
N VAL A 153 7.67 -5.34 21.27
CA VAL A 153 6.71 -6.40 21.56
C VAL A 153 7.02 -6.99 22.95
N PRO A 154 6.06 -7.06 23.89
CA PRO A 154 6.27 -7.67 25.20
C PRO A 154 6.62 -9.15 25.08
N ASP A 155 7.46 -9.65 25.99
CA ASP A 155 7.93 -11.03 25.96
C ASP A 155 6.79 -12.03 26.25
N GLU A 156 5.71 -11.57 26.92
CA GLU A 156 4.49 -12.33 27.18
C GLU A 156 3.55 -12.43 25.97
N HIS A 157 3.77 -11.63 24.92
CA HIS A 157 2.90 -11.59 23.76
C HIS A 157 3.05 -12.84 22.90
N THR A 158 1.93 -13.47 22.59
CA THR A 158 1.78 -14.60 21.68
C THR A 158 0.39 -14.53 21.03
N ASP A 159 0.06 -15.51 20.21
CA ASP A 159 -1.28 -15.73 19.68
C ASP A 159 -2.36 -15.61 20.77
N HIS A 160 -3.39 -14.85 20.42
CA HIS A 160 -4.57 -14.53 21.21
C HIS A 160 -4.29 -13.80 22.55
N SER A 161 -3.14 -13.13 22.69
CA SER A 161 -2.83 -12.33 23.88
C SER A 161 -3.77 -11.14 24.11
N SER A 162 -4.54 -10.69 23.10
CA SER A 162 -5.46 -9.54 23.19
C SER A 162 -4.82 -8.18 23.52
N TYR A 163 -3.49 -8.10 23.52
CA TYR A 163 -2.72 -6.88 23.85
C TYR A 163 -2.61 -5.93 22.66
N ILE A 164 -2.23 -6.45 21.49
CA ILE A 164 -2.10 -5.71 20.23
C ILE A 164 -3.38 -5.94 19.43
N ARG A 165 -3.96 -4.87 18.86
CA ARG A 165 -5.19 -4.99 18.07
C ARG A 165 -4.94 -5.83 16.82
N TYR A 166 -5.87 -6.75 16.53
CA TYR A 166 -5.76 -7.79 15.50
C TYR A 166 -4.37 -8.46 15.44
N GLU A 167 -3.63 -8.44 16.56
CA GLU A 167 -2.36 -9.13 16.82
C GLU A 167 -1.11 -8.59 16.10
N GLY A 168 -1.17 -7.36 15.57
CA GLY A 168 -0.01 -6.75 14.94
C GLY A 168 -0.27 -5.35 14.36
N PRO A 169 0.60 -4.84 13.46
CA PRO A 169 0.32 -3.64 12.71
C PRO A 169 -0.58 -3.94 11.51
N GLY A 170 -1.31 -2.93 11.07
CA GLY A 170 -2.16 -2.97 9.87
C GLY A 170 -1.78 -1.84 8.91
N TRP A 171 -1.90 -2.09 7.62
CA TRP A 171 -1.70 -1.07 6.59
C TRP A 171 -2.66 -1.27 5.42
N GLU A 172 -3.00 -0.18 4.76
CA GLU A 172 -3.97 -0.19 3.66
C GLU A 172 -3.68 0.91 2.64
N SER A 173 -4.14 0.66 1.42
CA SER A 173 -4.44 1.68 0.42
C SER A 173 -5.96 1.85 0.31
N ASP A 174 -6.40 2.70 -0.61
CA ASP A 174 -7.79 2.82 -1.02
C ASP A 174 -8.32 1.61 -1.81
N LEU A 175 -7.50 0.58 -2.07
CA LEU A 175 -7.92 -0.64 -2.76
C LEU A 175 -7.93 -1.88 -1.85
N VAL A 176 -6.95 -2.01 -0.96
CA VAL A 176 -6.76 -3.23 -0.15
C VAL A 176 -6.16 -2.90 1.22
N GLY A 177 -6.42 -3.74 2.22
CA GLY A 177 -5.77 -3.69 3.53
C GLY A 177 -5.06 -4.98 3.87
N TYR A 178 -4.14 -4.92 4.81
CA TYR A 178 -3.36 -6.05 5.31
C TYR A 178 -3.07 -5.89 6.80
N ARG A 179 -2.73 -6.99 7.44
CA ARG A 179 -2.07 -7.04 8.75
C ARG A 179 -0.97 -8.09 8.72
N PHE A 180 -0.08 -8.07 9.70
CA PHE A 180 0.78 -9.22 9.96
C PHE A 180 0.93 -9.48 11.45
N TYR A 181 1.13 -10.74 11.83
CA TYR A 181 1.24 -11.14 13.24
C TYR A 181 2.61 -10.79 13.84
N LEU A 182 2.62 -10.10 14.98
CA LEU A 182 3.83 -9.81 15.77
C LEU A 182 4.20 -10.94 16.75
N ASP A 183 3.96 -12.19 16.34
CA ASP A 183 4.31 -13.39 17.09
C ASP A 183 4.90 -14.46 16.15
N TRP A 184 5.03 -15.68 16.67
CA TRP A 184 5.62 -16.83 15.98
C TRP A 184 4.96 -17.16 14.63
N ARG A 185 3.71 -16.72 14.41
CA ARG A 185 3.01 -16.95 13.14
C ARG A 185 3.59 -16.13 12.00
N ASN A 186 4.10 -14.91 12.24
CA ASN A 186 4.68 -14.00 11.25
C ASN A 186 3.99 -13.98 9.86
N ALA A 187 2.69 -14.22 9.83
CA ALA A 187 1.92 -14.40 8.60
C ALA A 187 1.23 -13.08 8.25
N ILE A 188 1.02 -12.83 6.97
CA ILE A 188 0.29 -11.66 6.48
C ILE A 188 -1.12 -12.09 6.07
N ASP A 189 -2.12 -11.45 6.66
CA ASP A 189 -3.53 -11.57 6.28
C ASP A 189 -3.97 -10.44 5.36
N ILE A 190 -5.10 -10.65 4.69
CA ILE A 190 -5.67 -9.71 3.72
C ILE A 190 -7.02 -9.21 4.23
N PHE A 191 -7.13 -7.89 4.38
CA PHE A 191 -8.42 -7.24 4.56
C PHE A 191 -8.99 -6.84 3.19
N GLY A 192 -10.01 -7.57 2.74
CA GLY A 192 -10.78 -7.22 1.54
C GLY A 192 -11.69 -6.04 1.84
N LYS A 193 -11.63 -4.99 1.01
CA LYS A 193 -12.35 -3.73 1.25
C LYS A 193 -13.44 -3.51 0.22
N LYS A 194 -14.68 -3.20 0.65
CA LYS A 194 -15.80 -2.78 -0.22
C LYS A 194 -15.87 -1.27 -0.42
N VAL A 195 -14.94 -0.51 0.17
CA VAL A 195 -14.89 0.95 0.18
C VAL A 195 -13.49 1.46 -0.13
N ASP A 196 -13.41 2.68 -0.66
CA ASP A 196 -12.14 3.35 -1.01
C ASP A 196 -11.57 4.23 0.13
N THR A 197 -12.23 4.24 1.29
CA THR A 197 -11.82 5.00 2.47
C THR A 197 -10.84 4.22 3.32
N MET A 198 -10.07 4.90 4.18
CA MET A 198 -9.25 4.24 5.20
C MET A 198 -10.14 3.71 6.31
N VAL A 199 -10.00 2.44 6.67
CA VAL A 199 -10.90 1.74 7.58
C VAL A 199 -10.19 1.12 8.78
N LEU A 200 -8.89 0.81 8.68
CA LEU A 200 -8.20 -0.02 9.67
C LEU A 200 -8.20 0.57 11.09
N GLN A 201 -8.24 1.90 11.21
CA GLN A 201 -8.38 2.58 12.51
C GLN A 201 -9.65 2.21 13.28
N ASN A 202 -10.67 1.69 12.59
CA ASN A 202 -11.94 1.28 13.18
C ASN A 202 -12.12 -0.25 13.28
N VAL A 203 -11.24 -1.04 12.66
CA VAL A 203 -11.35 -2.50 12.58
C VAL A 203 -10.87 -3.18 13.87
N GLY A 204 -11.65 -4.11 14.44
CA GLY A 204 -11.24 -4.84 15.65
C GLY A 204 -11.13 -3.97 16.91
N GLN A 205 -11.89 -2.86 16.98
CA GLN A 205 -11.98 -2.00 18.17
C GLN A 205 -12.90 -2.59 19.26
N ASP A 206 -13.74 -3.53 18.86
CA ASP A 206 -14.79 -4.19 19.63
C ASP A 206 -14.35 -5.61 20.05
N GLU A 207 -15.20 -6.62 19.86
CA GLU A 207 -14.86 -8.01 20.15
C GLU A 207 -13.68 -8.48 19.27
N PHE A 208 -12.82 -9.32 19.83
CA PHE A 208 -11.50 -9.64 19.27
C PHE A 208 -11.51 -10.18 17.83
N ASP A 209 -12.62 -10.80 17.40
CA ASP A 209 -12.78 -11.47 16.09
C ASP A 209 -13.79 -10.79 15.16
N SER A 210 -14.28 -9.59 15.50
CA SER A 210 -15.37 -8.92 14.75
C SER A 210 -15.08 -8.70 13.27
N TYR A 211 -13.81 -8.54 12.91
CA TYR A 211 -13.36 -8.32 11.53
C TYR A 211 -13.37 -9.58 10.67
N HIS A 212 -13.61 -10.75 11.25
CA HIS A 212 -13.91 -11.98 10.50
C HIS A 212 -15.37 -12.04 10.02
N GLU A 213 -16.22 -11.12 10.47
CA GLU A 213 -17.60 -10.99 10.01
C GLU A 213 -17.74 -9.92 8.92
N MET A 214 -18.48 -10.25 7.86
CA MET A 214 -18.73 -9.32 6.75
C MET A 214 -19.38 -8.02 7.25
N SER A 215 -18.65 -6.92 7.08
CA SER A 215 -19.07 -5.57 7.51
C SER A 215 -19.25 -4.64 6.31
N ASP A 216 -19.84 -3.46 6.49
CA ASP A 216 -20.03 -2.48 5.40
C ASP A 216 -18.72 -2.07 4.73
N TRP A 217 -17.63 -2.04 5.49
CA TRP A 217 -16.29 -1.71 4.99
C TRP A 217 -15.62 -2.87 4.24
N GLY A 218 -15.95 -4.12 4.54
CA GLY A 218 -15.16 -5.28 4.14
C GLY A 218 -15.08 -6.38 5.20
N VAL A 219 -14.06 -7.22 5.11
CA VAL A 219 -13.81 -8.34 6.03
C VAL A 219 -12.35 -8.80 5.92
N ASP A 220 -11.85 -9.51 6.92
CA ASP A 220 -10.68 -10.38 6.74
C ASP A 220 -11.03 -11.54 5.81
N ILE A 221 -10.41 -11.54 4.64
CA ILE A 221 -10.72 -12.50 3.58
C ILE A 221 -9.77 -13.70 3.58
N LEU A 222 -8.64 -13.64 4.30
CA LEU A 222 -7.66 -14.72 4.28
C LEU A 222 -7.70 -15.53 5.57
N ASN A 223 -7.48 -16.84 5.44
CA ASN A 223 -7.14 -17.69 6.57
C ASN A 223 -5.73 -18.20 6.37
N VAL A 224 -4.77 -17.57 7.05
CA VAL A 224 -3.37 -18.00 6.96
C VAL A 224 -3.13 -19.38 7.59
N GLY A 225 -3.85 -19.75 8.66
CA GLY A 225 -3.56 -20.97 9.42
C GLY A 225 -2.06 -21.18 9.71
N GLU A 226 -1.54 -22.33 9.28
CA GLU A 226 -0.10 -22.65 9.38
C GLU A 226 0.72 -22.32 8.11
N SER A 227 0.15 -21.60 7.14
CA SER A 227 0.85 -21.16 5.93
C SER A 227 1.72 -19.91 6.22
N LEU A 228 2.46 -19.44 5.21
CA LEU A 228 3.12 -18.14 5.20
C LEU A 228 2.11 -16.98 5.19
N GLY A 229 0.89 -17.18 4.69
CA GLY A 229 0.00 -16.08 4.35
C GLY A 229 0.36 -15.44 3.01
N MET A 230 0.15 -14.12 2.91
CA MET A 230 0.36 -13.35 1.69
C MET A 230 1.69 -12.58 1.70
N GLY A 231 2.71 -13.06 0.98
CA GLY A 231 3.95 -12.30 0.81
C GLY A 231 4.83 -12.20 2.07
N SER A 232 4.58 -13.04 3.08
CA SER A 232 5.38 -13.07 4.31
C SER A 232 6.83 -13.48 4.07
N ILE A 233 7.63 -13.29 5.12
CA ILE A 233 9.04 -13.65 5.17
C ILE A 233 9.15 -15.12 5.59
N GLY A 234 9.98 -15.87 4.88
CA GLY A 234 10.38 -17.20 5.29
C GLY A 234 11.80 -17.55 4.86
N TYR A 235 12.21 -18.74 5.25
CA TYR A 235 13.43 -19.39 4.80
C TYR A 235 13.09 -20.78 4.28
N TRP A 236 13.61 -21.14 3.11
CA TRP A 236 13.34 -22.43 2.49
C TRP A 236 14.35 -23.48 2.94
N HIS A 237 13.90 -24.44 3.74
CA HIS A 237 14.75 -25.49 4.30
C HIS A 237 14.03 -26.85 4.28
N GLU A 238 14.74 -27.91 3.89
CA GLU A 238 14.21 -29.30 3.84
C GLU A 238 12.84 -29.46 3.14
N ASN A 239 12.61 -28.69 2.08
CA ASN A 239 11.36 -28.63 1.32
C ASN A 239 10.15 -28.06 2.09
N LYS A 240 10.40 -27.17 3.05
CA LYS A 240 9.38 -26.47 3.81
C LYS A 240 9.76 -25.00 3.97
N ALA A 241 8.76 -24.11 3.96
CA ALA A 241 8.97 -22.73 4.34
C ALA A 241 8.94 -22.58 5.87
N GLU A 242 10.00 -22.04 6.45
CA GLU A 242 10.11 -21.70 7.86
C GLU A 242 9.89 -20.20 8.05
N ARG A 243 8.93 -19.81 8.90
CA ARG A 243 8.61 -18.41 9.19
C ARG A 243 9.62 -17.78 10.15
N VAL A 244 9.54 -16.45 10.32
CA VAL A 244 10.24 -15.71 11.38
C VAL A 244 9.60 -16.01 12.75
N ALA A 245 9.75 -17.24 13.23
CA ALA A 245 8.99 -17.77 14.37
C ALA A 245 9.71 -17.63 15.72
N VAL A 246 11.05 -17.69 15.71
CA VAL A 246 11.88 -17.65 16.93
C VAL A 246 12.87 -16.51 16.84
N THR A 247 12.73 -15.54 17.73
CA THR A 247 13.54 -14.31 17.81
C THR A 247 13.79 -13.93 19.26
N ASP A 248 14.86 -13.20 19.55
CA ASP A 248 15.12 -12.65 20.89
C ASP A 248 14.17 -11.51 21.25
N SER A 249 13.88 -10.65 20.28
CA SER A 249 12.98 -9.51 20.46
C SER A 249 12.51 -8.96 19.12
N ILE A 250 11.33 -8.33 19.15
CA ILE A 250 10.69 -7.73 18.00
C ILE A 250 10.39 -6.27 18.32
N PHE A 251 10.76 -5.38 17.40
CA PHE A 251 10.43 -3.96 17.45
C PHE A 251 9.65 -3.59 16.19
N CYS A 252 8.47 -3.01 16.36
CA CYS A 252 7.63 -2.53 15.27
C CYS A 252 7.48 -1.01 15.34
N GLU A 253 7.64 -0.35 14.21
CA GLU A 253 7.59 1.10 14.08
C GLU A 253 6.72 1.48 12.87
N ILE A 254 5.75 2.36 13.08
CA ILE A 254 5.03 3.02 12.00
C ILE A 254 5.90 4.19 11.54
N SER A 255 6.90 3.91 10.69
CA SER A 255 7.88 4.90 10.25
C SER A 255 7.23 6.13 9.61
N TYR A 256 6.10 5.93 8.92
CA TYR A 256 5.15 7.02 8.63
C TYR A 256 3.79 6.49 8.16
N SER A 257 2.75 7.28 8.40
CA SER A 257 1.38 7.01 7.95
C SER A 257 0.86 8.22 7.18
N GLY A 258 1.17 8.26 5.88
CA GLY A 258 0.95 9.42 5.00
C GLY A 258 -0.32 9.35 4.16
N ILE A 259 -0.61 10.42 3.42
CA ILE A 259 -1.79 10.47 2.54
C ILE A 259 -1.58 9.71 1.22
N LEU A 260 -0.34 9.56 0.76
CA LEU A 260 0.04 8.94 -0.52
C LEU A 260 0.88 7.68 -0.35
N GLU A 261 1.59 7.56 0.78
CA GLU A 261 2.40 6.40 1.09
C GLU A 261 2.41 6.19 2.60
N SER A 262 2.44 4.93 3.04
CA SER A 262 2.63 4.55 4.44
C SER A 262 3.68 3.45 4.55
N LYS A 263 4.47 3.46 5.62
CA LYS A 263 5.54 2.48 5.88
C LYS A 263 5.50 1.93 7.30
N ILE A 264 5.74 0.63 7.38
CA ILE A 264 5.99 -0.09 8.63
C ILE A 264 7.41 -0.63 8.57
N LYS A 265 8.16 -0.45 9.66
CA LYS A 265 9.45 -1.06 9.88
C LYS A 265 9.34 -2.05 11.04
N THR A 266 9.86 -3.25 10.84
CA THR A 266 9.94 -4.26 11.90
C THR A 266 11.36 -4.80 11.98
N THR A 267 11.92 -4.82 13.18
CA THR A 267 13.26 -5.35 13.45
C THR A 267 13.13 -6.58 14.32
N TYR A 268 13.61 -7.70 13.81
CA TYR A 268 13.70 -8.99 14.48
C TYR A 268 15.16 -9.22 14.88
N PHE A 269 15.42 -9.32 16.18
CA PHE A 269 16.76 -9.63 16.67
C PHE A 269 16.91 -11.13 16.90
N GLY A 270 18.04 -11.69 16.49
CA GLY A 270 18.38 -13.09 16.72
C GLY A 270 17.36 -14.07 16.14
N TRP A 271 16.86 -13.82 14.92
CA TRP A 271 16.03 -14.77 14.19
C TRP A 271 16.78 -16.08 14.02
N GLN A 272 16.26 -17.14 14.64
CA GLN A 272 16.80 -18.49 14.60
C GLN A 272 16.15 -19.28 13.45
N ILE A 273 16.99 -19.84 12.58
CA ILE A 273 16.57 -20.63 11.42
C ILE A 273 17.49 -21.83 11.31
N SER A 274 17.00 -23.05 11.55
CA SER A 274 17.89 -24.23 11.57
C SER A 274 19.15 -23.93 12.43
N ASP A 275 20.36 -24.08 11.88
CA ASP A 275 21.65 -23.74 12.51
C ASP A 275 22.08 -22.26 12.35
N TYR A 276 21.32 -21.45 11.61
CA TYR A 276 21.60 -20.04 11.36
C TYR A 276 20.95 -19.12 12.39
N ARG A 277 21.58 -17.97 12.58
CA ARG A 277 21.06 -16.90 13.42
C ARG A 277 21.42 -15.56 12.81
N THR A 278 20.42 -14.73 12.54
CA THR A 278 20.60 -13.42 11.92
C THR A 278 19.68 -12.39 12.56
N ASP A 279 20.03 -11.11 12.48
CA ASP A 279 19.06 -10.05 12.64
C ASP A 279 18.41 -9.79 11.28
N LEU A 280 17.15 -9.36 11.31
CA LEU A 280 16.34 -9.09 10.12
C LEU A 280 15.60 -7.77 10.31
N ILE A 281 15.72 -6.89 9.33
CA ILE A 281 14.90 -5.68 9.25
C ILE A 281 13.96 -5.81 8.06
N SER A 282 12.66 -5.74 8.33
CA SER A 282 11.56 -5.73 7.38
C SER A 282 11.03 -4.31 7.19
N ARG A 283 10.83 -3.88 5.95
CA ARG A 283 10.13 -2.63 5.59
C ARG A 283 9.00 -2.95 4.63
N LEU A 284 7.78 -2.67 5.07
CA LEU A 284 6.58 -2.75 4.25
C LEU A 284 6.18 -1.34 3.84
N SER A 285 5.91 -1.12 2.55
CA SER A 285 5.38 0.16 2.06
C SER A 285 4.23 -0.03 1.11
N ILE A 286 3.16 0.74 1.29
CA ILE A 286 2.00 0.77 0.39
C ILE A 286 1.75 2.20 -0.10
N GLN A 287 1.34 2.31 -1.36
CA GLN A 287 1.07 3.58 -2.04
C GLN A 287 -0.41 3.74 -2.40
N ALA A 288 -0.85 5.00 -2.54
CA ALA A 288 -2.20 5.33 -2.98
C ALA A 288 -2.50 4.74 -4.36
N GLY A 289 -3.71 4.22 -4.56
CA GLY A 289 -4.14 3.61 -5.82
C GLY A 289 -3.50 2.26 -6.12
N SER A 290 -2.76 1.67 -5.18
CA SER A 290 -2.03 0.43 -5.39
C SER A 290 -2.56 -0.72 -4.54
N ARG A 291 -2.57 -1.94 -5.11
CA ARG A 291 -2.72 -3.18 -4.34
C ARG A 291 -1.38 -3.70 -3.82
N LEU A 292 -0.28 -3.18 -4.35
CA LEU A 292 1.08 -3.66 -4.07
C LEU A 292 1.57 -3.12 -2.74
N THR A 293 2.05 -4.04 -1.92
CA THR A 293 2.99 -3.73 -0.85
C THR A 293 4.39 -4.08 -1.33
N MET A 294 5.31 -3.12 -1.29
CA MET A 294 6.74 -3.39 -1.41
C MET A 294 7.25 -3.93 -0.07
N HIS A 295 8.00 -5.02 -0.11
CA HIS A 295 8.65 -5.63 1.03
C HIS A 295 10.17 -5.62 0.82
N GLN A 296 10.86 -4.80 1.61
CA GLN A 296 12.32 -4.74 1.62
C GLN A 296 12.85 -5.41 2.88
N LEU A 297 13.80 -6.32 2.70
CA LEU A 297 14.47 -7.05 3.75
C LEU A 297 15.95 -6.67 3.79
N GLU A 298 16.48 -6.49 5.00
CA GLU A 298 17.91 -6.35 5.27
C GLU A 298 18.28 -7.41 6.32
N ILE A 299 19.28 -8.26 6.03
CA ILE A 299 19.79 -9.27 6.96
C ILE A 299 21.20 -8.92 7.44
N SER A 300 21.53 -9.23 8.70
CA SER A 300 22.85 -8.89 9.25
C SER A 300 23.96 -9.88 8.88
N SER A 301 23.61 -11.02 8.30
CA SER A 301 24.54 -12.05 7.84
C SER A 301 24.17 -12.55 6.44
N GLU A 302 25.17 -12.92 5.65
CA GLU A 302 24.96 -13.48 4.31
C GLU A 302 24.18 -14.81 4.42
N MET A 303 23.08 -14.89 3.68
CA MET A 303 22.17 -16.02 3.71
C MET A 303 21.48 -16.14 2.36
N ASP A 304 21.42 -17.36 1.82
CA ASP A 304 20.63 -17.69 0.64
C ASP A 304 19.23 -18.19 1.06
N ASN A 305 18.42 -18.63 0.10
CA ASN A 305 17.14 -19.32 0.37
C ASN A 305 16.12 -18.56 1.23
N LEU A 306 16.22 -17.23 1.33
CA LEU A 306 15.07 -16.43 1.77
C LEU A 306 13.91 -16.73 0.83
N CYS A 307 12.71 -16.88 1.38
CA CYS A 307 11.55 -17.16 0.57
C CYS A 307 10.36 -16.29 0.97
N THR A 308 9.46 -16.16 0.02
CA THR A 308 8.13 -15.61 0.23
C THR A 308 7.12 -16.48 -0.52
N GLY A 309 5.83 -16.21 -0.40
CA GLY A 309 4.84 -17.05 -1.06
C GLY A 309 3.41 -16.60 -0.87
N ILE A 310 2.53 -17.48 -1.33
CA ILE A 310 1.08 -17.34 -1.23
C ILE A 310 0.49 -18.66 -0.71
N VAL A 311 -0.64 -18.55 -0.02
CA VAL A 311 -1.37 -19.69 0.53
C VAL A 311 -1.88 -20.59 -0.60
N LYS A 312 -1.80 -21.90 -0.39
CA LYS A 312 -2.41 -22.89 -1.29
C LYS A 312 -3.90 -23.01 -1.00
N HIS A 313 -4.70 -22.80 -2.03
CA HIS A 313 -6.14 -23.06 -2.00
C HIS A 313 -6.51 -24.10 -3.08
N PRO A 314 -7.33 -25.11 -2.75
CA PRO A 314 -7.66 -26.18 -3.69
C PRO A 314 -8.47 -25.69 -4.91
N ASP A 315 -9.23 -24.61 -4.74
CA ASP A 315 -10.06 -24.00 -5.79
C ASP A 315 -9.39 -22.79 -6.46
N ALA A 316 -8.07 -22.64 -6.27
CA ALA A 316 -7.25 -21.63 -6.95
C ALA A 316 -6.29 -22.27 -7.95
N GLU A 317 -6.21 -21.67 -9.12
CA GLU A 317 -5.24 -22.03 -10.16
C GLU A 317 -3.95 -21.23 -9.94
N LEU A 318 -2.82 -21.93 -9.92
CA LEU A 318 -1.51 -21.29 -9.94
C LEU A 318 -1.18 -20.81 -11.37
N ILE A 319 -0.79 -19.55 -11.49
CA ILE A 319 -0.53 -18.85 -12.75
C ILE A 319 0.82 -18.12 -12.70
N GLN A 320 1.46 -18.05 -13.87
CA GLN A 320 2.77 -17.42 -14.08
C GLN A 320 2.82 -16.84 -15.51
N PRO A 321 3.70 -15.86 -15.80
CA PRO A 321 3.79 -15.28 -17.13
C PRO A 321 4.26 -16.32 -18.16
N GLU A 322 3.62 -16.38 -19.32
CA GLU A 322 3.98 -17.32 -20.40
C GLU A 322 5.35 -17.01 -21.02
N SER A 323 5.72 -15.73 -21.04
CA SER A 323 6.97 -15.23 -21.64
C SER A 323 7.43 -13.99 -20.88
N PRO A 324 8.04 -14.14 -19.69
CA PRO A 324 8.48 -13.00 -18.90
C PRO A 324 9.52 -12.17 -19.65
N THR A 325 9.35 -10.84 -19.64
CA THR A 325 10.30 -9.85 -20.15
C THR A 325 10.59 -8.82 -19.08
N GLY A 326 11.81 -8.30 -19.04
CA GLY A 326 12.23 -7.33 -18.01
C GLY A 326 12.82 -8.00 -16.77
N GLU A 327 13.06 -7.21 -15.75
CA GLU A 327 13.69 -7.63 -14.50
C GLU A 327 12.66 -8.17 -13.50
N TRP A 328 11.53 -7.49 -13.36
CA TRP A 328 10.41 -7.85 -12.48
C TRP A 328 9.43 -8.78 -13.18
N ILE A 329 9.15 -9.92 -12.53
CA ILE A 329 8.16 -10.92 -12.98
C ILE A 329 7.26 -11.32 -11.82
N TRP A 330 6.15 -11.97 -12.11
CA TRP A 330 5.14 -12.33 -11.11
C TRP A 330 4.89 -13.83 -11.03
N PHE A 331 4.44 -14.27 -9.86
CA PHE A 331 3.97 -15.61 -9.55
C PHE A 331 2.70 -15.49 -8.70
N ALA A 332 1.62 -16.12 -9.11
CA ALA A 332 0.30 -15.79 -8.59
C ALA A 332 -0.66 -16.99 -8.54
N SER A 333 -1.74 -16.84 -7.80
CA SER A 333 -2.90 -17.73 -7.81
C SER A 333 -4.17 -16.95 -8.09
N TRP A 334 -5.14 -17.59 -8.74
CA TRP A 334 -6.47 -17.03 -8.99
C TRP A 334 -7.55 -18.08 -8.79
N GLY A 335 -8.61 -17.75 -8.05
CA GLY A 335 -9.77 -18.62 -7.88
C GLY A 335 -10.56 -18.32 -6.63
N ARG A 336 -11.31 -19.30 -6.13
CA ARG A 336 -12.03 -19.17 -4.85
C ARG A 336 -11.06 -19.43 -3.71
N GLN A 337 -10.56 -18.35 -3.12
CA GLN A 337 -9.49 -18.40 -2.13
C GLN A 337 -9.68 -17.38 -1.01
N THR A 338 -10.94 -17.04 -0.71
CA THR A 338 -11.29 -16.26 0.48
C THR A 338 -12.08 -17.09 1.49
N LEU A 339 -12.12 -16.64 2.74
CA LEU A 339 -12.97 -17.16 3.81
C LEU A 339 -14.47 -17.12 3.47
N GLN A 340 -14.86 -16.24 2.54
CA GLN A 340 -16.24 -16.02 2.13
C GLN A 340 -16.61 -16.76 0.84
N ASP A 341 -15.71 -17.63 0.34
CA ASP A 341 -15.87 -18.37 -0.91
C ASP A 341 -15.99 -17.45 -2.14
N ASP A 342 -15.34 -16.29 -2.11
CA ASP A 342 -15.31 -15.32 -3.20
C ASP A 342 -14.09 -15.54 -4.12
N LEU A 343 -14.14 -14.98 -5.33
CA LEU A 343 -12.99 -14.88 -6.20
C LEU A 343 -11.99 -13.84 -5.67
N SER A 344 -10.72 -14.22 -5.68
CA SER A 344 -9.62 -13.29 -5.48
C SER A 344 -8.37 -13.74 -6.22
N GLY A 345 -7.43 -12.82 -6.37
CA GLY A 345 -6.08 -13.06 -6.85
C GLY A 345 -5.06 -12.74 -5.77
N MET A 346 -3.99 -13.54 -5.69
CA MET A 346 -2.83 -13.31 -4.83
C MET A 346 -1.57 -13.40 -5.67
N ALA A 347 -0.63 -12.49 -5.51
CA ALA A 347 0.59 -12.50 -6.31
C ALA A 347 1.81 -11.99 -5.55
N VAL A 348 2.97 -12.59 -5.84
CA VAL A 348 4.29 -12.06 -5.52
C VAL A 348 4.93 -11.60 -6.83
N ILE A 349 5.53 -10.40 -6.82
CA ILE A 349 6.35 -9.87 -7.92
C ILE A 349 7.79 -9.76 -7.41
N TYR A 350 8.74 -10.34 -8.13
CA TYR A 350 10.14 -10.47 -7.72
C TYR A 350 11.06 -10.29 -8.92
N ARG A 351 12.34 -10.04 -8.65
CA ARG A 351 13.36 -9.90 -9.70
C ARG A 351 13.78 -11.28 -10.19
N GLN A 352 13.90 -11.45 -11.50
CA GLN A 352 14.36 -12.71 -12.10
C GLN A 352 15.75 -13.12 -11.61
N ASP A 353 16.66 -12.15 -11.47
CA ASP A 353 18.04 -12.39 -11.04
C ASP A 353 18.15 -12.83 -9.58
N ASP A 354 17.14 -12.52 -8.76
CA ASP A 354 17.06 -12.96 -7.37
C ASP A 354 16.48 -14.38 -7.27
N LEU A 355 15.84 -14.92 -8.32
CA LEU A 355 15.15 -16.21 -8.26
C LEU A 355 16.14 -17.38 -8.18
N ILE A 356 16.06 -18.16 -7.11
CA ILE A 356 16.70 -19.48 -7.01
C ILE A 356 15.80 -20.54 -7.66
N LYS A 357 14.55 -20.62 -7.20
CA LYS A 357 13.55 -21.56 -7.72
C LYS A 357 12.14 -21.20 -7.26
N LEU A 358 11.16 -21.67 -8.02
CA LEU A 358 9.79 -21.84 -7.54
C LEU A 358 9.69 -23.20 -6.85
N ALA A 359 9.02 -23.24 -5.71
CA ALA A 359 8.84 -24.42 -4.89
C ALA A 359 7.43 -24.45 -4.28
N GLU A 360 7.14 -25.53 -3.57
CA GLU A 360 5.88 -25.68 -2.86
C GLU A 360 6.04 -26.61 -1.67
N ASP A 361 5.27 -26.37 -0.61
CA ASP A 361 5.06 -27.30 0.49
C ASP A 361 3.57 -27.65 0.63
N GLU A 362 3.15 -28.25 1.74
CA GLU A 362 1.74 -28.64 1.95
C GLU A 362 0.78 -27.44 1.89
N LEU A 363 1.21 -26.26 2.37
CA LEU A 363 0.34 -25.11 2.61
C LEU A 363 0.65 -23.91 1.72
N ASN A 364 1.80 -23.91 1.05
CA ASN A 364 2.33 -22.73 0.35
C ASN A 364 2.78 -23.03 -1.06
N HIS A 365 2.50 -22.09 -1.96
CA HIS A 365 3.30 -21.90 -3.16
C HIS A 365 4.41 -20.87 -2.85
N VAL A 366 5.66 -21.22 -3.15
CA VAL A 366 6.84 -20.54 -2.60
C VAL A 366 7.75 -20.03 -3.72
N VAL A 367 8.22 -18.79 -3.56
CA VAL A 367 9.28 -18.19 -4.36
C VAL A 367 10.54 -18.15 -3.49
N VAL A 368 11.56 -18.92 -3.87
CA VAL A 368 12.85 -18.98 -3.16
C VAL A 368 13.82 -18.03 -3.85
N LEU A 369 14.37 -17.09 -3.09
CA LEU A 369 15.10 -15.93 -3.55
C LEU A 369 16.50 -15.87 -2.91
N ASN A 370 17.45 -15.30 -3.64
CA ASN A 370 18.79 -15.02 -3.19
C ASN A 370 18.93 -13.51 -2.93
N PRO A 371 19.18 -13.08 -1.69
CA PRO A 371 19.50 -11.68 -1.39
C PRO A 371 20.77 -11.22 -2.10
N SER A 372 20.80 -9.96 -2.53
CA SER A 372 22.00 -9.29 -3.04
C SER A 372 22.45 -8.24 -2.03
N ASP A 373 23.74 -8.23 -1.68
CA ASP A 373 24.32 -7.33 -0.67
C ASP A 373 23.55 -7.35 0.66
N ASN A 374 23.12 -8.55 1.09
CA ASN A 374 22.28 -8.78 2.27
C ASN A 374 20.93 -8.05 2.24
N THR A 375 20.45 -7.69 1.06
CA THR A 375 19.15 -7.07 0.85
C THR A 375 18.30 -7.88 -0.13
N LEU A 376 17.00 -7.86 0.08
CA LEU A 376 16.04 -8.48 -0.83
C LEU A 376 14.83 -7.56 -0.95
N THR A 377 14.36 -7.33 -2.17
CA THR A 377 13.13 -6.56 -2.42
C THR A 377 12.20 -7.37 -3.30
N TYR A 378 10.95 -7.49 -2.86
CA TYR A 378 9.86 -8.03 -3.66
C TYR A 378 8.58 -7.25 -3.38
N TYR A 379 7.57 -7.48 -4.19
CA TYR A 379 6.23 -6.93 -3.98
C TYR A 379 5.25 -8.08 -3.79
N PHE A 380 4.16 -7.79 -3.09
CA PHE A 380 3.03 -8.70 -3.03
C PHE A 380 1.73 -7.91 -3.11
N LEU A 381 0.68 -8.56 -3.61
CA LEU A 381 -0.64 -7.96 -3.70
C LEU A 381 -1.75 -9.01 -3.57
N ALA A 382 -2.93 -8.53 -3.18
CA ALA A 382 -4.19 -9.24 -3.31
C ALA A 382 -5.21 -8.38 -4.04
N ALA A 383 -6.10 -9.01 -4.81
CA ALA A 383 -7.23 -8.38 -5.49
C ALA A 383 -8.51 -9.16 -5.22
N TRP A 384 -9.51 -8.53 -4.61
CA TRP A 384 -10.77 -9.19 -4.24
C TRP A 384 -11.92 -8.73 -5.13
N GLU A 385 -12.78 -9.66 -5.57
CA GLU A 385 -13.81 -9.33 -6.56
C GLU A 385 -14.86 -8.30 -6.09
N LEU A 386 -15.02 -8.15 -4.77
CA LEU A 386 -15.97 -7.23 -4.15
C LEU A 386 -15.40 -5.84 -3.81
N GLU A 387 -14.12 -5.59 -4.11
CA GLU A 387 -13.56 -4.25 -3.97
C GLU A 387 -14.13 -3.27 -5.01
N PRO A 388 -14.16 -1.95 -4.73
CA PRO A 388 -14.65 -0.96 -5.69
C PRO A 388 -13.87 -1.01 -7.02
N GLY A 389 -14.56 -1.31 -8.12
CA GLY A 389 -13.89 -1.51 -9.42
C GLY A 389 -12.99 -2.75 -9.46
N GLY A 390 -13.29 -3.75 -8.65
CA GLY A 390 -12.49 -4.96 -8.49
C GLY A 390 -12.32 -5.81 -9.74
N ILE A 391 -11.25 -6.61 -9.71
CA ILE A 391 -10.90 -7.60 -10.72
C ILE A 391 -11.78 -8.82 -10.52
N ARG A 392 -12.46 -9.29 -11.58
CA ARG A 392 -13.50 -10.35 -11.49
C ARG A 392 -13.23 -11.57 -12.33
N SER A 393 -12.12 -11.59 -13.07
CA SER A 393 -11.73 -12.72 -13.90
C SER A 393 -10.22 -12.96 -13.88
N LYS A 394 -9.83 -14.19 -14.24
CA LYS A 394 -8.41 -14.57 -14.36
C LYS A 394 -7.72 -13.71 -15.42
N GLU A 395 -8.42 -13.44 -16.52
CA GLU A 395 -7.90 -12.66 -17.64
C GLU A 395 -7.63 -11.20 -17.24
N GLU A 396 -8.55 -10.58 -16.51
CA GLU A 396 -8.35 -9.24 -15.94
C GLU A 396 -7.19 -9.22 -14.94
N PHE A 397 -7.06 -10.26 -14.11
CA PHE A 397 -5.98 -10.36 -13.13
C PHE A 397 -4.62 -10.52 -13.80
N VAL A 398 -4.50 -11.39 -14.79
CA VAL A 398 -3.26 -11.56 -15.57
C VAL A 398 -2.90 -10.28 -16.31
N ALA A 399 -3.88 -9.58 -16.90
CA ALA A 399 -3.65 -8.28 -17.54
C ALA A 399 -3.11 -7.26 -16.52
N TYR A 400 -3.75 -7.16 -15.35
CA TYR A 400 -3.28 -6.30 -14.26
C TYR A 400 -1.86 -6.64 -13.83
N LEU A 401 -1.52 -7.92 -13.60
CA LEU A 401 -0.17 -8.33 -13.20
C LEU A 401 0.89 -7.98 -14.25
N ASN A 402 0.57 -8.14 -15.53
CA ASN A 402 1.46 -7.72 -16.63
C ASN A 402 1.66 -6.20 -16.66
N GLU A 403 0.60 -5.42 -16.44
CA GLU A 403 0.70 -3.95 -16.31
C GLU A 403 1.58 -3.56 -15.13
N GLN A 404 1.41 -4.19 -13.96
CA GLN A 404 2.23 -3.90 -12.78
C GLN A 404 3.71 -4.24 -13.00
N ALA A 405 4.00 -5.41 -13.60
CA ALA A 405 5.37 -5.77 -13.96
C ALA A 405 5.97 -4.80 -15.00
N GLU A 406 5.21 -4.38 -16.01
CA GLU A 406 5.65 -3.40 -17.00
C GLU A 406 5.99 -2.05 -16.35
N ILE A 407 5.17 -1.58 -15.40
CA ILE A 407 5.41 -0.35 -14.65
C ILE A 407 6.68 -0.45 -13.80
N LEU A 408 6.88 -1.56 -13.07
CA LEU A 408 8.07 -1.77 -12.24
C LEU A 408 9.36 -1.89 -13.08
N ASN A 409 9.25 -2.40 -14.32
CA ASN A 409 10.37 -2.47 -15.25
C ASN A 409 10.66 -1.13 -15.96
N HIS A 410 9.75 -0.16 -15.89
CA HIS A 410 9.84 1.11 -16.60
C HIS A 410 9.34 2.28 -15.74
N GLU A 411 9.79 2.34 -14.49
CA GLU A 411 9.35 3.33 -13.51
C GLU A 411 9.45 4.77 -14.06
N PRO A 412 8.50 5.66 -13.69
CA PRO A 412 8.54 7.04 -14.14
C PRO A 412 9.85 7.76 -13.83
N ILE A 413 10.40 8.44 -14.84
CA ILE A 413 11.67 9.16 -14.73
C ILE A 413 11.40 10.65 -14.47
N VAL A 414 12.05 11.21 -13.47
CA VAL A 414 12.07 12.66 -13.19
C VAL A 414 13.31 13.30 -13.80
N LYS A 415 13.14 14.39 -14.55
CA LYS A 415 14.19 15.16 -15.20
C LYS A 415 14.18 16.64 -14.84
#